data_AF-A0A511X7I8-F1
#
_entry.id   AF-A0A511X7I8-F1
#
_cell.length_a   1.000
_cell.length_b   1.000
_cell.length_c   1.000
_cell.angle_alpha   90.00
_cell.angle_beta   90.00
_cell.angle_gamma   90.00
#
_symmetry.space_group_name_H-M   'P 1'
#
loop_
_entity.id
_entity.type
_entity.pdbx_description
1 polymer ?
#
loop_
_entity_poly.entity_id
_entity_poly.type
_entity_poly.pdbx_seq_one_letter_code
_entity_poly.pdbx_strand_id
1 'polypeptide(L)'
;MTGERKGALGSGPEDGPLRPSATEDVSAGPGWLEPEIDKAFAMLGLPAEALRPLKDSYIGCLANTTGPVDLDVAHDACRKGLLRALKAGFTLSPEALMAFEQSLEAVEADLTSSL
;
A
#
# COMPACT_ATOMS: atom_id res chain seq x y z
N MET A 1 3.35 -6.46 70.41
CA MET A 1 3.19 -6.22 68.95
C MET A 1 2.18 -7.27 68.48
N THR A 2 0.90 -6.91 68.45
CA THR A 2 0.10 -6.72 67.21
C THR A 2 -0.11 -8.05 66.48
N GLY A 3 -1.28 -8.57 66.15
CA GLY A 3 -2.64 -8.02 66.05
C GLY A 3 -3.37 -8.85 64.96
N GLU A 4 -4.65 -9.08 65.19
CA GLU A 4 -5.75 -9.39 64.26
C GLU A 4 -5.73 -10.60 63.30
N ARG A 5 -6.88 -11.31 63.34
CA ARG A 5 -7.39 -12.20 62.29
C ARG A 5 -8.12 -11.34 61.25
N LYS A 6 -7.97 -11.63 59.96
CA LYS A 6 -9.00 -11.35 58.95
C LYS A 6 -8.78 -12.23 57.72
N GLY A 7 -9.79 -13.03 57.40
CA GLY A 7 -9.87 -13.73 56.13
C GLY A 7 -10.22 -12.77 55.00
N ALA A 8 -9.73 -13.08 53.81
CA ALA A 8 -10.35 -12.74 52.55
C ALA A 8 -9.85 -13.74 51.51
N LEU A 9 -10.79 -14.49 50.96
CA LEU A 9 -10.64 -15.37 49.81
C LEU A 9 -10.23 -14.51 48.61
N GLY A 10 -8.96 -14.57 48.22
CA GLY A 10 -8.45 -13.90 47.03
C GLY A 10 -8.87 -14.67 45.78
N SER A 11 -9.67 -14.01 44.95
CA SER A 11 -10.06 -14.42 43.60
C SER A 11 -8.85 -14.79 42.73
N GLY A 12 -9.06 -15.72 41.81
CA GLY A 12 -8.03 -16.41 41.02
C GLY A 12 -7.13 -15.51 40.16
N PRO A 13 -6.02 -16.08 39.67
CA PRO A 13 -4.94 -15.33 39.06
C PRO A 13 -5.33 -14.78 37.69
N GLU A 14 -5.07 -13.48 37.54
CA GLU A 14 -4.43 -12.87 36.39
C GLU A 14 -5.12 -13.11 35.04
N ASP A 15 -5.95 -12.13 34.68
CA ASP A 15 -6.32 -11.76 33.32
C ASP A 15 -5.05 -11.84 32.43
N GLY A 16 -4.94 -12.93 31.67
CA GLY A 16 -3.82 -13.14 30.75
C GLY A 16 -3.76 -11.99 29.74
N PRO A 17 -2.56 -11.60 29.27
CA PRO A 17 -2.41 -10.44 28.40
C PRO A 17 -3.38 -10.49 27.22
N LEU A 18 -4.22 -9.46 27.14
CA LEU A 18 -5.05 -9.13 26.00
C LEU A 18 -4.21 -9.24 24.71
N ARG A 19 -4.67 -10.15 23.84
CA ARG A 19 -4.55 -10.18 22.37
C ARG A 19 -3.32 -9.43 21.81
N PRO A 20 -2.35 -10.11 21.19
CA PRO A 20 -1.79 -9.51 19.98
C PRO A 20 -2.93 -9.53 18.97
N SER A 21 -3.61 -8.39 18.79
CA SER A 21 -4.12 -8.09 17.46
C SER A 21 -2.90 -8.18 16.57
N ALA A 22 -2.77 -9.27 15.83
CA ALA A 22 -2.06 -9.22 14.57
C ALA A 22 -2.83 -8.20 13.73
N THR A 23 -2.52 -6.91 13.92
CA THR A 23 -2.35 -6.05 12.76
C THR A 23 -1.27 -6.76 11.98
N GLU A 24 -1.70 -7.65 11.10
CA GLU A 24 -0.92 -8.04 9.94
C GLU A 24 -0.38 -6.71 9.43
N ASP A 25 0.92 -6.53 9.63
CA ASP A 25 1.75 -5.59 8.92
C ASP A 25 1.59 -6.00 7.45
N VAL A 26 0.46 -5.59 6.87
CA VAL A 26 0.39 -5.33 5.46
C VAL A 26 1.49 -4.29 5.32
N SER A 27 2.64 -4.71 4.80
CA SER A 27 3.67 -3.81 4.32
C SER A 27 3.00 -2.93 3.26
N ALA A 28 2.26 -1.93 3.72
CA ALA A 28 1.95 -0.75 2.97
C ALA A 28 3.33 -0.25 2.57
N GLY A 29 3.54 -0.05 1.28
CA GLY A 29 4.80 0.48 0.78
C GLY A 29 5.25 1.70 1.59
N PRO A 30 6.52 2.09 1.50
CA PRO A 30 7.05 3.19 2.29
C PRO A 30 6.12 4.40 2.26
N GLY A 31 5.95 5.11 3.39
CA GLY A 31 4.92 6.15 3.55
C GLY A 31 5.01 7.36 2.60
N TRP A 32 6.04 7.42 1.75
CA TRP A 32 6.20 8.37 0.65
C TRP A 32 5.56 7.91 -0.67
N LEU A 33 5.20 6.63 -0.82
CA LEU A 33 4.77 6.03 -2.09
C LEU A 33 3.43 6.58 -2.58
N GLU A 34 2.40 6.55 -1.72
CA GLU A 34 1.07 7.02 -2.06
C GLU A 34 1.03 8.48 -2.57
N PRO A 35 1.69 9.47 -1.93
CA PRO A 35 1.67 10.84 -2.45
C PRO A 35 2.41 11.00 -3.79
N GLU A 36 3.44 10.22 -4.08
CA GLU A 36 4.09 10.26 -5.41
C GLU A 36 3.19 9.65 -6.50
N ILE A 37 2.46 8.58 -6.18
CA ILE A 37 1.45 8.02 -7.08
C ILE A 37 0.32 9.03 -7.30
N ASP A 38 -0.17 9.70 -6.26
CA ASP A 38 -1.21 10.73 -6.40
C ASP A 38 -0.77 11.88 -7.31
N LYS A 39 0.50 12.33 -7.20
CA LYS A 39 1.07 13.33 -8.11
C LYS A 39 1.06 12.84 -9.56
N ALA A 40 1.42 11.58 -9.80
CA ALA A 40 1.41 11.01 -11.14
C ALA A 40 -0.01 11.01 -11.74
N PHE A 41 -1.00 10.53 -10.97
CA PHE A 41 -2.40 10.49 -11.43
C PHE A 41 -2.99 11.89 -11.68
N ALA A 42 -2.58 12.91 -10.92
CA ALA A 42 -3.02 14.28 -11.13
C ALA A 42 -2.62 14.85 -12.51
N MET A 43 -1.53 14.36 -13.11
CA MET A 43 -1.07 14.80 -14.44
C MET A 43 -2.06 14.46 -15.57
N LEU A 44 -2.91 13.46 -15.38
CA LEU A 44 -3.86 13.01 -16.39
C LEU A 44 -5.01 14.01 -16.60
N GLY A 45 -5.23 14.94 -15.68
CA GLY A 45 -6.32 15.92 -15.76
C GLY A 45 -7.72 15.29 -15.73
N LEU A 46 -7.82 14.05 -15.24
CA LEU A 46 -9.08 13.30 -15.12
C LEU A 46 -9.65 13.44 -13.70
N PRO A 47 -10.98 13.27 -13.53
CA PRO A 47 -11.60 13.33 -12.21
C PRO A 47 -11.06 12.24 -11.29
N ALA A 48 -10.62 12.64 -10.09
CA ALA A 48 -10.01 11.74 -9.11
C ALA A 48 -10.91 10.53 -8.75
N GLU A 49 -12.23 10.74 -8.69
CA GLU A 49 -13.20 9.67 -8.41
C GLU A 49 -13.20 8.58 -9.49
N ALA A 50 -12.99 8.94 -10.76
CA ALA A 50 -12.92 7.98 -11.86
C ALA A 50 -11.57 7.23 -11.89
N LEU A 51 -10.50 7.87 -11.40
CA LEU A 51 -9.16 7.30 -11.35
C LEU A 51 -8.91 6.43 -10.12
N ARG A 52 -9.63 6.69 -9.02
CA ARG A 52 -9.47 5.98 -7.75
C ARG A 52 -9.42 4.44 -7.86
N PRO A 53 -10.35 3.75 -8.55
CA PRO A 53 -10.27 2.29 -8.64
C PRO A 53 -9.02 1.79 -9.39
N LEU A 54 -8.53 2.56 -10.37
CA LEU A 54 -7.29 2.23 -11.09
C LEU A 54 -6.06 2.44 -10.22
N LYS A 55 -6.06 3.52 -9.43
CA LYS A 55 -5.00 3.81 -8.46
C LYS A 55 -4.93 2.73 -7.38
N ASP A 56 -6.06 2.40 -6.76
CA ASP A 56 -6.14 1.39 -5.71
C ASP A 56 -5.69 0.02 -6.24
N SER A 57 -6.08 -0.34 -7.46
CA SER A 57 -5.63 -1.57 -8.12
C SER A 57 -4.13 -1.58 -8.39
N TYR A 58 -3.53 -0.44 -8.76
CA TYR A 58 -2.10 -0.33 -9.01
C TYR A 58 -1.30 -0.45 -7.71
N ILE A 59 -1.69 0.27 -6.66
CA ILE A 59 -1.07 0.19 -5.32
C ILE A 59 -1.19 -1.24 -4.77
N GLY A 60 -2.36 -1.87 -4.90
CA GLY A 60 -2.56 -3.26 -4.49
C GLY A 60 -1.69 -4.25 -5.28
N CYS A 61 -1.46 -4.00 -6.57
CA CYS A 61 -0.55 -4.80 -7.39
C CYS A 61 0.89 -4.70 -6.87
N LEU A 62 1.38 -3.48 -6.62
CA LEU A 62 2.71 -3.24 -6.04
C LEU A 62 2.86 -3.88 -4.66
N ALA A 63 1.86 -3.76 -3.78
CA ALA A 63 1.94 -4.35 -2.44
C ALA A 63 1.99 -5.90 -2.47
N ASN A 64 1.48 -6.51 -3.54
CA ASN A 64 1.43 -7.97 -3.68
C ASN A 64 2.58 -8.52 -4.55
N THR A 65 3.54 -7.70 -4.98
CA THR A 65 4.76 -8.17 -5.64
C THR A 65 5.69 -8.82 -4.60
N THR A 66 5.40 -10.08 -4.27
CA THR A 66 6.24 -10.90 -3.40
C THR A 66 6.55 -12.21 -4.10
N GLY A 67 7.84 -12.54 -4.26
CA GLY A 67 8.23 -13.78 -4.91
C GLY A 67 9.68 -13.80 -5.42
N PRO A 68 10.12 -14.93 -6.01
CA PRO A 68 11.46 -15.09 -6.58
C PRO A 68 11.65 -14.39 -7.94
N VAL A 69 10.62 -13.68 -8.42
CA VAL A 69 10.65 -12.93 -9.67
C VAL A 69 11.40 -11.63 -9.45
N ASP A 70 12.15 -11.21 -10.46
CA ASP A 70 12.78 -9.89 -10.51
C ASP A 70 11.72 -8.81 -10.23
N LEU A 71 11.95 -8.03 -9.17
CA LEU A 71 10.99 -7.05 -8.67
C LEU A 71 10.67 -6.00 -9.74
N ASP A 72 11.65 -5.64 -10.57
CA ASP A 72 11.46 -4.67 -11.66
C ASP A 72 10.51 -5.23 -12.73
N VAL A 73 10.60 -6.52 -13.02
CA VAL A 73 9.68 -7.20 -13.94
C VAL A 73 8.26 -7.24 -13.36
N ALA A 74 8.13 -7.45 -12.05
CA ALA A 74 6.83 -7.46 -11.38
C ALA A 74 6.17 -6.06 -11.37
N HIS A 75 6.95 -5.00 -11.07
CA HIS A 75 6.47 -3.62 -11.09
C HIS A 75 6.09 -3.16 -12.51
N ASP A 76 6.90 -3.49 -13.52
CA ASP A 76 6.59 -3.19 -14.93
C ASP A 76 5.29 -3.86 -15.39
N ALA A 77 4.99 -5.08 -14.92
CA ALA A 77 3.71 -5.74 -15.19
C ALA A 77 2.53 -4.98 -14.58
N CYS A 78 2.65 -4.47 -13.34
CA CYS A 78 1.64 -3.63 -12.68
C CYS A 78 1.39 -2.35 -13.48
N ARG A 79 2.46 -1.64 -13.89
CA ARG A 79 2.36 -0.42 -14.70
C ARG A 79 1.69 -0.68 -16.05
N LYS A 80 2.10 -1.72 -16.78
CA LYS A 80 1.49 -2.09 -18.07
C LYS A 80 0.02 -2.45 -17.93
N GLY A 81 -0.38 -3.11 -16.84
CA GLY A 81 -1.78 -3.38 -16.53
C GLY A 81 -2.59 -2.10 -16.39
N LEU A 82 -2.09 -1.16 -15.59
CA LEU A 82 -2.70 0.15 -15.39
C LEU A 82 -2.84 0.96 -16.69
N LEU A 83 -1.77 1.04 -17.49
CA LEU A 83 -1.78 1.76 -18.77
C LEU A 83 -2.81 1.20 -19.75
N ARG A 84 -2.99 -0.12 -19.78
CA ARG A 84 -4.04 -0.77 -20.59
C ARG A 84 -5.43 -0.38 -20.10
N ALA A 85 -5.66 -0.38 -18.79
CA ALA A 85 -6.95 0.01 -18.21
C ALA A 85 -7.27 1.49 -18.49
N LEU A 86 -6.29 2.38 -18.38
CA LEU A 86 -6.45 3.81 -18.71
C LEU A 86 -6.80 4.02 -20.18
N LYS A 87 -6.11 3.35 -21.10
CA LYS A 87 -6.40 3.40 -22.55
C LYS A 87 -7.80 2.89 -22.89
N ALA A 88 -8.31 1.92 -22.13
CA ALA A 88 -9.64 1.36 -22.34
C ALA A 88 -10.75 2.25 -21.76
N GLY A 89 -10.49 2.96 -20.67
CA GLY A 89 -11.47 3.79 -19.97
C GLY A 89 -11.51 5.25 -20.40
N PHE A 90 -10.42 5.79 -20.96
CA PHE A 90 -10.27 7.22 -21.21
C PHE A 90 -9.59 7.53 -22.53
N THR A 91 -9.98 8.64 -23.14
CA THR A 91 -9.28 9.22 -24.29
C THR A 91 -8.15 10.11 -23.78
N LEU A 92 -6.94 9.57 -23.75
CA LEU A 92 -5.72 10.28 -23.34
C LEU A 92 -4.87 10.62 -24.56
N SER A 93 -4.20 11.77 -24.52
CA SER A 93 -3.18 12.07 -25.54
C SER A 93 -1.98 11.12 -25.37
N PRO A 94 -1.28 10.75 -26.45
CA PRO A 94 -0.07 9.94 -26.36
C PRO A 94 0.99 10.56 -25.44
N GLU A 95 1.08 11.90 -25.43
CA GLU A 95 2.02 12.65 -24.58
C GLU A 95 1.66 12.53 -23.10
N ALA A 96 0.38 12.71 -22.73
CA ALA A 96 -0.06 12.58 -21.33
C ALA A 96 0.16 11.16 -20.81
N LEU A 97 -0.10 10.15 -21.65
CA LEU A 97 0.12 8.77 -21.28
C LEU A 97 1.61 8.44 -21.11
N MET A 98 2.47 8.96 -22.00
CA MET A 98 3.92 8.77 -21.91
C MET A 98 4.49 9.44 -20.67
N ALA A 99 4.08 10.68 -20.38
CA ALA A 99 4.50 11.39 -19.17
C ALA A 99 4.05 10.66 -17.90
N PHE A 100 2.82 10.12 -17.90
CA PHE A 100 2.31 9.30 -16.81
C PHE A 100 3.11 8.02 -16.62
N GLU A 101 3.40 7.29 -17.70
CA GLU A 101 4.22 6.07 -17.68
C GLU A 101 5.62 6.34 -17.11
N GLN A 102 6.32 7.39 -17.58
CA GLN A 102 7.64 7.75 -17.07
C GLN A 102 7.62 8.14 -15.58
N SER A 103 6.56 8.81 -15.12
CA SER A 103 6.43 9.16 -13.71
C SER A 103 6.26 7.94 -12.82
N LEU A 104 5.51 6.92 -13.26
CA LEU A 104 5.35 5.68 -12.51
C LEU A 104 6.64 4.85 -12.51
N GLU A 105 7.36 4.81 -13.65
CA GLU A 105 8.66 4.17 -13.74
C GLU A 105 9.68 4.75 -12.74
N ALA A 106 9.69 6.08 -12.58
CA ALA A 106 10.53 6.73 -11.57
C ALA A 106 10.16 6.34 -10.14
N VAL A 107 8.85 6.26 -9.82
CA VAL A 107 8.37 5.83 -8.50
C VAL A 107 8.76 4.38 -8.21
N GLU A 108 8.61 3.50 -9.19
CA GLU A 108 8.97 2.08 -9.04
C GLU A 108 10.47 1.88 -8.89
N ALA A 109 11.30 2.65 -9.62
CA ALA A 109 12.75 2.60 -9.46
C ALA A 109 13.20 3.05 -8.06
N ASP A 110 12.57 4.07 -7.50
CA ASP A 110 12.83 4.53 -6.12
C ASP A 110 12.37 3.49 -5.08
N LEU A 111 11.23 2.83 -5.35
CA LEU A 111 10.72 1.73 -4.53
C LEU A 111 11.69 0.55 -4.51
N THR A 112 12.16 0.08 -5.67
CA THR A 112 13.16 -1.00 -5.77
C THR A 112 14.47 -0.59 -5.08
N SER A 113 14.90 0.67 -5.21
CA SER A 113 16.15 1.16 -4.61
C SER A 113 16.09 1.28 -3.08
N SER A 114 14.88 1.31 -2.50
CA SER A 114 14.64 1.48 -1.07
C SER A 114 14.48 0.16 -0.31
N LEU A 115 14.55 -0.99 -0.99
CA LEU A 115 14.40 -2.35 -0.44
C LEU A 115 15.77 -3.03 -0.26
#